data_AF-A0A7S2I2P4-F1
#
_entry.id   AF-A0A7S2I2P4-F1
#
_cell.length_a   1.000
_cell.length_b   1.000
_cell.length_c   1.000
_cell.angle_alpha   90.00
_cell.angle_beta   90.00
_cell.angle_gamma   90.00
#
_symmetry.space_group_name_H-M   'P 1'
#
loop_
_entity.id
_entity.type
_entity.pdbx_description
1 polymer ?
#
loop_
_entity_poly.entity_id
_entity_poly.type
_entity_poly.pdbx_seq_one_letter_code
_entity_poly.pdbx_strand_id
1 'polypeptide(L)'
;MGLAKVVVGKTYTTCGTPDYFAPELISSSGHNHAVDWWCLGILMFELLGRHPPFESGTPMLTYKKVTKGIDIVRFPKQCRGDAESLIKGLLCAHPSERLPMKKGDVSNIKDHPWYSGFNWDAMFDLSMTPPYLPTVRSNQDGR
;
A
#
# COMPACT_ATOMS: atom_id res chain seq x y z
N MET A 1 10.59 -7.80 -16.94
CA MET A 1 10.15 -6.46 -17.40
C MET A 1 9.45 -5.78 -16.23
N GLY A 2 9.87 -4.58 -15.83
CA GLY A 2 9.27 -3.84 -14.71
C GLY A 2 8.08 -2.98 -15.16
N LEU A 3 7.25 -2.55 -14.20
CA LEU A 3 6.13 -1.63 -14.44
C LEU A 3 6.48 -0.15 -14.14
N ALA A 4 7.72 0.13 -13.74
CA ALA A 4 8.17 1.48 -13.43
C ALA A 4 8.14 2.38 -14.68
N LYS A 5 7.51 3.55 -14.56
CA LYS A 5 7.35 4.52 -15.65
C LYS A 5 7.52 5.94 -15.13
N VAL A 6 8.30 6.76 -15.84
CA VAL A 6 8.37 8.21 -15.58
C VAL A 6 7.10 8.85 -16.13
N VAL A 7 6.33 9.51 -15.26
CA VAL A 7 5.05 10.13 -15.61
C VAL A 7 5.05 11.58 -15.14
N VAL A 8 4.86 12.51 -16.07
CA VAL A 8 4.55 13.91 -15.78
C VAL A 8 3.05 14.09 -15.99
N GLY A 9 2.28 14.20 -14.89
CA GLY A 9 0.81 14.29 -14.94
C GLY A 9 0.11 12.94 -14.76
N LYS A 10 -0.72 12.53 -15.72
CA LYS A 10 -1.51 11.29 -15.66
C LYS A 10 -1.05 10.29 -16.72
N THR A 11 -1.19 9.01 -16.40
CA THR A 11 -1.04 7.89 -17.34
C THR A 11 -2.32 7.06 -17.34
N TYR A 12 -2.55 6.30 -18.42
CA TYR A 12 -3.80 5.57 -18.68
C TYR A 12 -3.58 4.06 -18.84
N THR A 13 -2.35 3.59 -18.75
CA THR A 13 -2.00 2.17 -18.90
C THR A 13 -2.49 1.35 -17.71
N THR A 14 -3.44 0.45 -17.92
CA THR A 14 -3.91 -0.47 -16.88
C THR A 14 -3.00 -1.70 -16.80
N CYS A 15 -2.12 -1.77 -15.80
CA CYS A 15 -1.24 -2.91 -15.55
C CYS A 15 -1.10 -3.18 -14.04
N GLY A 16 -0.82 -4.43 -13.67
CA GLY A 16 -0.58 -4.89 -12.29
C GLY A 16 -1.48 -6.07 -11.89
N THR A 17 -1.44 -6.43 -10.62
CA THR A 17 -2.26 -7.51 -10.05
C THR A 17 -3.65 -6.97 -9.66
N PRO A 18 -4.77 -7.61 -10.05
CA PRO A 18 -6.12 -7.10 -9.80
C PRO A 18 -6.41 -6.74 -8.34
N ASP A 19 -5.83 -7.47 -7.38
CA ASP A 19 -6.04 -7.24 -5.94
C ASP A 19 -5.40 -5.95 -5.41
N TYR A 20 -4.51 -5.33 -6.19
CA TYR A 20 -3.81 -4.10 -5.84
C TYR A 20 -4.36 -2.88 -6.61
N PHE A 21 -5.38 -3.06 -7.45
CA PHE A 21 -5.90 -1.98 -8.27
C PHE A 21 -6.62 -0.92 -7.44
N ALA A 22 -6.19 0.33 -7.60
CA ALA A 22 -6.87 1.48 -7.04
C ALA A 22 -8.19 1.79 -7.81
N PRO A 23 -9.20 2.42 -7.18
CA PRO A 23 -10.48 2.72 -7.82
C PRO A 23 -10.37 3.51 -9.13
N GLU A 24 -9.43 4.45 -9.22
CA GLU A 24 -9.14 5.26 -10.41
C GLU A 24 -8.57 4.44 -11.57
N LEU A 25 -7.85 3.35 -11.26
CA LEU A 25 -7.31 2.44 -12.27
C LEU A 25 -8.42 1.55 -12.85
N ILE A 26 -9.33 1.07 -11.99
CA ILE A 26 -10.50 0.28 -12.39
C ILE A 26 -11.45 1.11 -13.27
N SER A 27 -11.66 2.38 -12.92
CA SER A 27 -12.51 3.31 -13.67
C SER A 27 -11.84 3.90 -14.92
N SER A 28 -10.56 3.58 -15.18
CA SER A 28 -9.79 4.11 -16.32
C SER A 28 -9.78 5.65 -16.41
N SER A 29 -9.89 6.34 -15.26
CA SER A 29 -10.03 7.81 -15.19
C SER A 29 -8.69 8.57 -15.29
N GLY A 30 -7.61 7.85 -15.59
CA GLY A 30 -6.24 8.34 -15.60
C GLY A 30 -5.66 8.47 -14.20
N HIS A 31 -4.48 7.89 -13.98
CA HIS A 31 -3.85 7.78 -12.67
C HIS A 31 -2.49 8.48 -12.62
N ASN A 32 -2.06 8.84 -11.43
CA ASN A 32 -0.75 9.42 -11.10
C ASN A 32 -0.06 8.55 -10.03
N HIS A 33 1.01 9.05 -9.41
CA HIS A 33 1.72 8.37 -8.33
C HIS A 33 0.87 8.06 -7.07
N ALA A 34 -0.36 8.58 -6.96
CA ALA A 34 -1.24 8.25 -5.85
C ALA A 34 -1.60 6.75 -5.79
N VAL A 35 -1.57 6.04 -6.92
CA VAL A 35 -1.85 4.59 -6.96
C VAL A 35 -0.83 3.78 -6.17
N ASP A 36 0.41 4.25 -6.08
CA ASP A 36 1.46 3.58 -5.32
C ASP A 36 1.16 3.63 -3.82
N TRP A 37 0.59 4.75 -3.34
CA TRP A 37 0.12 4.88 -1.96
C TRP A 37 -1.07 3.98 -1.64
N TRP A 38 -1.96 3.75 -2.60
CA TRP A 38 -3.01 2.75 -2.46
C TRP A 38 -2.41 1.35 -2.33
N CYS A 39 -1.48 0.99 -3.22
CA CYS A 39 -0.78 -0.29 -3.17
C CYS A 39 -0.04 -0.49 -1.84
N LEU A 40 0.56 0.56 -1.29
CA LEU A 40 1.17 0.51 0.05
C LEU A 40 0.13 0.17 1.13
N GLY A 41 -1.07 0.77 1.08
CA GLY A 41 -2.16 0.45 2.01
C GLY A 41 -2.61 -1.01 1.92
N ILE A 42 -2.71 -1.56 0.69
CA ILE A 42 -3.01 -2.98 0.44
C ILE A 42 -1.91 -3.86 1.05
N LEU A 43 -0.64 -3.55 0.77
CA LEU A 43 0.51 -4.30 1.26
C LEU A 43 0.60 -4.28 2.79
N MET A 44 0.39 -3.13 3.43
CA MET A 44 0.39 -3.02 4.89
C MET A 44 -0.72 -3.88 5.51
N PHE A 45 -1.91 -3.87 4.93
CA PHE A 45 -3.00 -4.73 5.38
C PHE A 45 -2.62 -6.21 5.22
N GLU A 46 -2.03 -6.59 4.09
CA GLU A 46 -1.64 -7.98 3.81
C GLU A 46 -0.52 -8.48 4.74
N LEU A 47 0.50 -7.66 5.01
CA LEU A 47 1.59 -8.01 5.93
C LEU A 47 1.09 -8.25 7.36
N LEU A 48 0.10 -7.47 7.81
CA LEU A 48 -0.46 -7.59 9.16
C LEU A 48 -1.58 -8.65 9.26
N GLY A 49 -2.39 -8.78 8.20
CA GLY A 49 -3.59 -9.61 8.14
C GLY A 49 -3.41 -10.97 7.47
N ARG A 50 -2.29 -11.17 6.76
CA ARG A 50 -1.95 -12.35 5.93
C ARG A 50 -2.83 -12.58 4.69
N HIS A 51 -3.75 -11.66 4.40
CA HIS A 51 -4.58 -11.71 3.20
C HIS A 51 -4.86 -10.28 2.71
N PRO A 52 -5.11 -10.06 1.41
CA PRO A 52 -5.48 -8.75 0.89
C PRO A 52 -6.86 -8.29 1.43
N PRO A 53 -7.09 -6.98 1.58
CA PRO A 53 -8.34 -6.45 2.15
C PRO A 53 -9.55 -6.67 1.24
N PHE A 54 -9.35 -6.68 -0.09
CA PHE A 54 -10.43 -6.77 -1.08
C PHE A 54 -10.49 -8.13 -1.79
N GLU A 55 -9.71 -9.12 -1.36
CA GLU A 55 -9.64 -10.44 -1.99
C GLU A 55 -11.03 -11.07 -2.14
N SER A 56 -11.28 -11.69 -3.28
CA SER A 56 -12.53 -12.39 -3.55
C SER A 56 -12.37 -13.44 -4.64
N GLY A 57 -13.35 -14.34 -4.77
CA GLY A 57 -13.27 -15.45 -5.73
C GLY A 57 -13.30 -15.07 -7.21
N THR A 58 -13.63 -13.82 -7.56
CA THR A 58 -13.52 -13.34 -8.95
C THR A 58 -13.07 -11.88 -9.00
N PRO A 59 -12.29 -11.46 -10.01
CA PRO A 59 -11.82 -10.07 -10.12
C PRO A 59 -12.96 -9.04 -10.09
N MET A 60 -14.11 -9.36 -10.69
CA MET A 60 -15.29 -8.49 -10.70
C MET A 60 -15.84 -8.23 -9.27
N LEU A 61 -15.80 -9.23 -8.40
CA LEU A 61 -16.19 -9.07 -7.00
C LEU A 61 -15.17 -8.24 -6.22
N THR A 62 -13.88 -8.40 -6.51
CA THR A 62 -12.80 -7.60 -5.93
C THR A 62 -13.01 -6.13 -6.30
N TYR A 63 -13.28 -5.83 -7.57
CA TYR A 63 -13.57 -4.47 -8.02
C TYR A 63 -14.79 -3.86 -7.33
N LYS A 64 -15.87 -4.63 -7.17
CA LYS A 64 -17.05 -4.18 -6.40
C LYS A 64 -16.70 -3.85 -4.95
N LYS A 65 -15.79 -4.60 -4.32
CA LYS A 65 -15.32 -4.30 -2.96
C LYS A 65 -14.45 -3.05 -2.92
N VAL A 66 -13.52 -2.90 -3.86
CA VAL A 66 -12.67 -1.70 -4.00
C VAL A 66 -13.52 -0.44 -4.14
N THR A 67 -14.56 -0.46 -4.99
CA THR A 67 -15.47 0.68 -5.16
C THR A 67 -16.30 1.00 -3.91
N LYS A 68 -16.62 -0.01 -3.10
CA LYS A 68 -17.31 0.20 -1.80
C LYS A 68 -16.39 0.81 -0.74
N GLY A 69 -15.07 0.77 -0.94
CA GLY A 69 -14.08 1.37 -0.06
C GLY A 69 -13.66 0.46 1.11
N ILE A 70 -12.66 0.94 1.85
CA ILE A 70 -12.05 0.18 2.95
C ILE A 70 -12.99 -0.03 4.16
N ASP A 71 -14.05 0.78 4.28
CA ASP A 71 -14.97 0.71 5.42
C ASP A 71 -15.81 -0.57 5.47
N ILE A 72 -15.98 -1.26 4.34
CA ILE A 72 -16.67 -2.57 4.30
C ILE A 72 -15.75 -3.73 4.72
N VAL A 73 -14.44 -3.49 4.86
CA VAL A 73 -13.44 -4.51 5.20
C VAL A 73 -13.34 -4.63 6.72
N ARG A 74 -13.40 -5.88 7.21
CA ARG A 74 -13.21 -6.15 8.63
C ARG A 74 -11.72 -6.26 8.94
N PHE A 75 -11.21 -5.34 9.75
CA PHE A 75 -9.82 -5.37 10.18
C PHE A 75 -9.58 -6.50 11.19
N PRO A 76 -8.54 -7.33 10.98
CA PRO A 76 -8.06 -8.28 11.97
C PRO A 76 -7.71 -7.58 13.27
N LYS A 77 -7.78 -8.29 14.41
CA LYS A 77 -7.50 -7.70 15.73
C LYS A 77 -6.09 -7.08 15.80
N GLN A 78 -5.13 -7.68 15.09
CA GLN A 78 -3.73 -7.29 15.00
C GLN A 78 -3.52 -5.97 14.25
N CYS A 79 -4.46 -5.60 13.38
CA CYS A 79 -4.35 -4.39 12.55
C CYS A 79 -5.08 -3.19 13.17
N ARG A 80 -5.77 -3.35 14.32
CA ARG A 80 -6.58 -2.30 14.93
C ARG A 80 -5.74 -1.21 15.57
N GLY A 81 -6.32 -0.01 15.72
CA GLY A 81 -5.66 1.15 16.31
C GLY A 81 -4.89 1.96 15.26
N ASP A 82 -3.62 2.24 15.52
CA ASP A 82 -2.83 3.14 14.67
C ASP A 82 -2.59 2.56 13.26
N ALA A 83 -2.45 1.24 13.13
CA ALA A 83 -2.34 0.58 11.82
C ALA A 83 -3.61 0.78 10.99
N GLU A 84 -4.77 0.56 11.59
CA GLU A 84 -6.07 0.73 10.94
C GLU A 84 -6.26 2.16 10.47
N SER A 85 -5.93 3.15 11.31
CA SER A 85 -5.97 4.57 10.94
C SER A 85 -5.10 4.87 9.73
N LEU A 86 -3.85 4.40 9.74
CA LEU A 86 -2.92 4.62 8.63
C LEU A 86 -3.40 3.95 7.34
N ILE A 87 -3.79 2.67 7.41
CA ILE A 87 -4.28 1.91 6.27
C ILE A 87 -5.52 2.58 5.66
N LYS A 88 -6.47 3.05 6.50
CA LYS A 88 -7.64 3.79 6.00
C LYS A 88 -7.27 5.12 5.35
N GLY A 89 -6.26 5.81 5.88
CA GLY A 89 -5.72 7.04 5.29
C GLY A 89 -5.05 6.81 3.92
N LEU A 90 -4.45 5.64 3.72
CA LEU A 90 -3.84 5.24 2.43
C LEU A 90 -4.89 4.71 1.43
N LEU A 91 -5.85 3.91 1.91
CA LEU A 91 -6.93 3.30 1.12
C LEU A 91 -8.16 4.20 1.00
N CYS A 92 -7.91 5.51 0.82
CA CYS A 92 -8.98 6.46 0.51
C CYS A 92 -9.36 6.34 -0.98
N ALA A 93 -10.68 6.32 -1.25
CA ALA A 93 -11.22 6.16 -2.59
C ALA A 93 -10.84 7.31 -3.53
N HIS A 94 -10.82 8.54 -3.00
CA HIS A 94 -10.41 9.72 -3.74
C HIS A 94 -8.88 9.87 -3.66
N PRO A 95 -8.16 9.85 -4.80
CA PRO A 95 -6.69 9.89 -4.77
C PRO A 95 -6.12 11.12 -4.06
N SER A 96 -6.74 12.30 -4.23
CA SER A 96 -6.33 13.55 -3.56
C SER A 96 -6.52 13.55 -2.04
N GLU A 97 -7.40 12.69 -1.52
CA GLU A 97 -7.69 12.58 -0.09
C GLU A 97 -6.82 11.54 0.61
N ARG A 98 -5.97 10.82 -0.13
CA ARG A 98 -5.00 9.91 0.48
C ARG A 98 -4.01 10.71 1.33
N LEU A 99 -3.65 10.16 2.48
CA LEU A 99 -2.81 10.81 3.48
C LEU A 99 -1.56 11.53 2.90
N PRO A 100 -0.74 10.90 2.03
CA PRO A 100 0.44 11.54 1.44
C PRO A 100 0.15 12.51 0.28
N MET A 101 -1.09 12.61 -0.17
CA MET A 101 -1.51 13.54 -1.23
C MET A 101 -2.05 14.86 -0.67
N LYS A 102 -2.21 14.93 0.66
CA LYS A 102 -2.60 16.14 1.40
C LYS A 102 -1.39 17.03 1.65
N LYS A 103 -1.66 18.28 2.06
CA LYS A 103 -0.63 19.21 2.53
C LYS A 103 0.24 18.53 3.60
N GLY A 104 1.56 18.56 3.44
CA GLY A 104 2.51 17.83 4.29
C GLY A 104 3.10 16.59 3.61
N ASP A 105 2.54 16.19 2.45
CA ASP A 105 3.06 15.12 1.61
C ASP A 105 3.40 13.84 2.42
N VAL A 106 4.59 13.28 2.21
CA VAL A 106 5.06 12.06 2.87
C VAL A 106 5.22 12.23 4.38
N SER A 107 5.37 13.45 4.90
CA SER A 107 5.45 13.67 6.36
C SER A 107 4.18 13.23 7.06
N ASN A 108 3.01 13.32 6.41
CA ASN A 108 1.75 12.81 6.97
C ASN A 108 1.79 11.30 7.27
N ILE A 109 2.64 10.54 6.56
CA ILE A 109 2.91 9.12 6.87
C ILE A 109 3.97 9.01 7.95
N LYS A 110 5.11 9.69 7.79
CA LYS A 110 6.26 9.57 8.72
C LYS A 110 5.92 9.96 10.16
N ASP A 111 5.05 10.95 10.32
CA ASP A 111 4.62 11.50 11.60
C ASP A 111 3.35 10.81 12.14
N HIS A 112 2.80 9.82 11.41
CA HIS A 112 1.61 9.10 11.84
C HIS A 112 1.90 8.29 13.12
N PRO A 113 0.99 8.20 14.10
CA PRO A 113 1.18 7.45 15.35
C PRO A 113 1.68 6.01 15.19
N TRP A 114 1.34 5.37 14.06
CA TRP A 114 1.84 4.04 13.69
C TRP A 114 3.37 3.95 13.63
N TYR A 115 4.03 5.03 13.23
CA TYR A 115 5.48 5.15 13.16
C TYR A 115 6.08 5.83 14.40
N SER A 116 5.32 5.95 15.49
CA SER A 116 5.84 6.49 16.75
C SER A 116 7.03 5.65 17.24
N GLY A 117 8.18 6.31 17.44
CA GLY A 117 9.44 5.66 17.82
C GLY A 117 10.19 4.98 16.67
N PHE A 118 9.71 5.05 15.44
CA PHE A 118 10.42 4.54 14.27
C PHE A 118 11.55 5.49 13.86
N ASN A 119 12.78 4.99 13.81
CA ASN A 119 13.93 5.79 13.41
C ASN A 119 14.13 5.75 11.88
N TRP A 120 13.55 6.73 11.20
CA TRP A 120 13.66 6.87 9.74
C TRP A 120 15.09 7.07 9.25
N ASP A 121 15.93 7.78 10.01
CA ASP A 121 17.32 8.05 9.63
C ASP A 121 18.15 6.76 9.72
N ALA A 122 17.99 5.99 10.80
CA ALA A 122 18.68 4.70 10.94
C ALA A 122 18.24 3.68 9.88
N MET A 123 16.97 3.73 9.45
CA MET A 123 16.48 2.92 8.32
C MET A 123 17.15 3.33 7.02
N PHE A 124 17.26 4.63 6.74
CA PHE A 124 17.90 5.15 5.54
C PHE A 124 19.40 4.83 5.51
N ASP A 125 20.08 4.95 6.66
CA ASP A 125 21.50 4.65 6.83
C ASP A 125 21.81 3.14 6.91
N LEU A 126 20.78 2.29 6.79
CA LEU A 126 20.89 0.83 6.89
C LEU A 126 21.53 0.35 8.21
N SER A 127 21.39 1.14 9.27
CA SER A 127 21.98 0.86 10.59
C SER A 127 21.01 0.17 11.56
N MET A 128 19.74 0.05 11.19
CA MET A 128 18.76 -0.74 11.95
C MET A 128 18.97 -2.25 11.76
N THR A 129 18.89 -3.00 12.86
CA THR A 129 18.84 -4.46 12.79
C THR A 129 17.51 -4.91 12.17
N PRO A 130 17.51 -5.69 11.08
CA PRO A 130 16.28 -6.19 10.49
C PRO A 130 15.62 -7.21 11.42
N PRO A 131 14.28 -7.31 11.43
CA PRO A 131 13.56 -8.26 12.28
C PRO A 131 13.79 -9.73 11.87
N TYR A 132 14.22 -9.96 10.63
CA TYR A 132 14.51 -11.29 10.10
C TYR A 132 15.81 -11.23 9.28
N LEU A 133 16.77 -12.07 9.65
CA LEU A 133 18.00 -12.31 8.91
C LEU A 133 17.89 -13.68 8.23
N PRO A 134 17.75 -13.76 6.89
CA PRO A 134 17.70 -15.04 6.20
C PRO A 134 19.04 -15.76 6.31
N THR A 135 19.00 -17.05 6.62
CA THR A 135 20.19 -17.91 6.62
C THR A 135 20.52 -18.28 5.18
N VAL A 136 21.60 -17.72 4.64
CA VAL A 136 22.10 -18.03 3.30
C VAL A 136 23.37 -18.88 3.44
N ARG A 137 23.40 -20.08 2.85
CA ARG A 137 24.55 -21.00 2.93
C ARG A 137 25.60 -20.73 1.86
N SER A 138 25.20 -20.14 0.73
CA SER A 138 26.11 -19.75 -0.34
C SER A 138 25.52 -18.68 -1.25
N ASN A 139 26.36 -18.02 -2.05
CA ASN A 139 25.92 -17.06 -3.08
C ASN A 139 25.07 -17.70 -4.20
N GLN A 140 24.83 -19.02 -4.16
CA GLN A 140 23.98 -19.77 -5.09
C GLN A 140 22.77 -20.43 -4.41
N ASP A 141 22.53 -20.16 -3.12
CA ASP A 141 21.32 -20.66 -2.44
C ASP A 141 20.09 -20.05 -3.11
N GLY A 142 19.33 -20.88 -3.83
CA GLY A 142 18.22 -20.46 -4.67
C GLY A 142 18.22 -21.01 -6.10
N ARG A 143 19.20 -21.85 -6.48
CA ARG A 143 19.11 -22.74 -7.65
C ARG A 143 18.66 -24.15 -7.27
#